data_AF-A0A8J7MSP8-F1
#
_entry.id   AF-A0A8J7MSP8-F1
#
_cell.length_a   1.000
_cell.length_b   1.000
_cell.length_c   1.000
_cell.angle_alpha   90.00
_cell.angle_beta   90.00
_cell.angle_gamma   90.00
#
_symmetry.space_group_name_H-M   'P 1'
#
loop_
_entity.id
_entity.type
_entity.pdbx_description
1 polymer ?
#
loop_
_entity_poly.entity_id
_entity_poly.type
_entity_poly.pdbx_seq_one_letter_code
_entity_poly.pdbx_strand_id
1 'polypeptide(L)'
;MAQSDLNICAVQDWQVADDQLNAVWPKVLAALKAADAELPAELKGGEKALREAQRAWITFRDAECKAEGYPMRGGSAEPLLVYGCMAALTRERTETLARIADSF
;
A
#
# COMPACT_ATOMS: atom_id res chain seq x y z
N MET A 1 -0.79 -4.78 28.90
CA MET A 1 -0.82 -5.34 27.53
C MET A 1 0.44 -6.15 27.35
N ALA A 2 0.35 -7.43 26.97
CA ALA A 2 1.53 -8.23 26.67
C ALA A 2 2.08 -7.88 25.29
N GLN A 3 3.36 -8.19 25.02
CA GLN A 3 3.96 -7.94 23.69
C GLN A 3 3.22 -8.71 22.58
N SER A 4 2.67 -9.88 22.88
CA SER A 4 1.81 -10.62 21.96
C SER A 4 0.56 -9.82 21.56
N ASP A 5 -0.07 -9.14 22.52
CA ASP A 5 -1.26 -8.34 22.27
C ASP A 5 -0.91 -7.13 21.40
N LEU A 6 0.23 -6.46 21.67
CA LEU A 6 0.74 -5.35 20.86
C LEU A 6 0.98 -5.78 19.41
N ASN A 7 1.59 -6.96 19.21
CA ASN A 7 1.83 -7.51 17.87
C ASN A 7 0.51 -7.80 17.14
N ILE A 8 -0.49 -8.35 17.85
CA ILE A 8 -1.82 -8.61 17.27
C ILE A 8 -2.48 -7.29 16.84
N CYS A 9 -2.46 -6.27 17.69
CA CYS A 9 -2.99 -4.96 17.34
C CYS A 9 -2.30 -4.36 16.11
N ALA A 10 -0.97 -4.51 15.98
CA ALA A 10 -0.23 -4.02 14.82
C ALA A 10 -0.63 -4.74 13.52
N VAL A 11 -0.83 -6.06 13.57
CA VAL A 11 -1.34 -6.83 12.42
C VAL A 11 -2.74 -6.39 12.02
N GLN A 12 -3.64 -6.24 12.99
CA GLN A 12 -5.01 -5.78 12.75
C GLN A 12 -5.02 -4.38 12.14
N ASP A 13 -4.18 -3.49 12.63
CA ASP A 13 -4.07 -2.13 12.11
C ASP A 13 -3.58 -2.10 10.64
N TRP A 14 -2.59 -2.94 10.32
CA TRP A 14 -2.16 -3.12 8.93
C TRP A 14 -3.27 -3.70 8.04
N GLN A 15 -4.04 -4.69 8.53
CA GLN A 15 -5.18 -5.25 7.78
C GLN A 15 -6.23 -4.18 7.48
N VAL A 16 -6.57 -3.33 8.45
CA VAL A 16 -7.49 -2.21 8.24
C VAL A 16 -6.95 -1.23 7.19
N ALA A 17 -5.64 -0.93 7.22
CA ALA A 17 -5.01 -0.08 6.21
C ALA A 17 -5.05 -0.73 4.81
N ASP A 18 -4.82 -2.05 4.72
CA ASP A 18 -4.86 -2.78 3.45
C ASP A 18 -6.29 -2.84 2.87
N ASP A 19 -7.30 -3.03 3.72
CA ASP A 19 -8.71 -2.95 3.30
C ASP A 19 -9.05 -1.56 2.73
N GLN A 20 -8.55 -0.49 3.34
CA GLN A 20 -8.72 0.88 2.84
C GLN A 20 -8.05 1.09 1.47
N LEU A 21 -6.83 0.59 1.30
CA LEU A 21 -6.12 0.63 0.02
C LEU A 21 -6.92 -0.11 -1.06
N ASN A 22 -7.37 -1.32 -0.75
CA ASN A 22 -8.13 -2.17 -1.67
C ASN A 22 -9.49 -1.57 -2.04
N ALA A 23 -10.10 -0.77 -1.16
CA ALA A 23 -11.33 -0.03 -1.45
C ALA A 23 -11.13 1.14 -2.45
N VAL A 24 -9.94 1.75 -2.47
CA VAL A 24 -9.58 2.83 -3.42
C VAL A 24 -9.09 2.27 -4.75
N TRP A 25 -8.45 1.10 -4.75
CA TRP A 25 -7.88 0.46 -5.92
C TRP A 25 -8.81 0.37 -7.17
N PRO A 26 -10.06 -0.13 -7.08
CA PRO A 26 -10.93 -0.17 -8.25
C PRO A 26 -11.30 1.22 -8.77
N LYS A 27 -11.36 2.24 -7.90
CA LYS A 27 -11.73 3.62 -8.27
C LYS A 27 -10.64 4.25 -9.14
N VAL A 28 -9.38 4.15 -8.71
CA VAL A 28 -8.26 4.72 -9.48
C VAL A 28 -8.06 4.00 -10.83
N LEU A 29 -8.27 2.68 -10.89
CA LEU A 29 -8.22 1.96 -12.16
C LEU A 29 -9.36 2.37 -13.10
N ALA A 30 -10.56 2.64 -12.57
CA ALA A 30 -11.68 3.13 -13.36
C ALA A 30 -11.42 4.54 -13.91
N ALA A 31 -10.88 5.45 -13.09
CA ALA A 31 -10.49 6.79 -13.51
C ALA A 31 -9.47 6.77 -14.66
N LEU A 32 -8.41 5.95 -14.52
CA LEU A 32 -7.40 5.78 -15.57
C LEU A 32 -7.96 5.17 -16.86
N LYS A 33 -8.85 4.18 -16.75
CA LYS A 33 -9.52 3.60 -17.93
C LYS A 33 -10.40 4.63 -18.65
N ALA A 34 -11.11 5.47 -17.90
CA ALA A 34 -11.94 6.53 -18.47
C ALA A 34 -11.07 7.58 -19.18
N ALA A 35 -9.95 8.01 -18.57
CA ALA A 35 -8.99 8.91 -19.19
C ALA A 35 -8.36 8.31 -20.46
N ASP A 36 -7.96 7.04 -20.43
CA ASP A 36 -7.41 6.33 -21.59
C ASP A 36 -8.43 6.16 -22.73
N ALA A 37 -9.74 6.20 -22.45
CA ALA A 37 -10.78 5.98 -23.48
C ALA A 37 -10.73 7.06 -24.57
N GLU A 38 -10.48 8.31 -24.17
CA GLU A 38 -10.50 9.51 -25.03
C GLU A 38 -9.17 9.78 -25.76
N LEU A 39 -8.12 9.02 -25.44
CA LEU A 39 -6.78 9.21 -26.01
C LEU A 39 -6.56 8.41 -27.32
N PRO A 40 -5.66 8.87 -28.20
CA PRO A 40 -5.06 8.05 -29.26
C PRO A 40 -4.36 6.80 -28.69
N ALA A 41 -4.29 5.72 -29.45
CA ALA A 41 -3.82 4.41 -28.98
C ALA A 41 -2.39 4.44 -28.41
N GLU A 42 -1.52 5.28 -28.97
CA GLU A 42 -0.13 5.48 -28.58
C GLU A 42 0.06 6.22 -27.25
N LEU A 43 -0.98 6.89 -26.75
CA LEU A 43 -0.96 7.61 -25.46
C LEU A 43 -1.68 6.84 -24.34
N LYS A 44 -2.35 5.72 -24.65
CA LYS A 44 -3.03 4.88 -23.65
C LYS A 44 -2.03 4.07 -22.83
N GLY A 45 -2.44 3.63 -21.65
CA GLY A 45 -1.69 2.68 -20.83
C GLY A 45 -1.57 3.06 -19.37
N GLY A 46 -2.33 4.05 -18.90
CA GLY A 46 -2.30 4.51 -17.52
C GLY A 46 -2.59 3.38 -16.53
N GLU A 47 -3.59 2.55 -16.82
CA GLU A 47 -3.92 1.39 -15.97
C GLU A 47 -2.75 0.40 -15.88
N LYS A 48 -2.11 0.08 -17.00
CA LYS A 48 -1.00 -0.87 -17.07
C LYS A 48 0.19 -0.35 -16.25
N ALA A 49 0.52 0.93 -16.40
CA ALA A 49 1.59 1.59 -15.65
C ALA A 49 1.30 1.58 -14.14
N LEU A 50 0.07 1.89 -13.72
CA LEU A 50 -0.29 1.89 -12.30
C LEU A 50 -0.23 0.48 -11.69
N ARG A 51 -0.66 -0.55 -12.42
CA ARG A 51 -0.54 -1.95 -11.97
C ARG A 51 0.91 -2.37 -11.77
N GLU A 52 1.80 -1.93 -12.63
CA GLU A 52 3.24 -2.17 -12.48
C GLU A 52 3.82 -1.45 -11.27
N ALA A 53 3.51 -0.15 -11.13
CA ALA A 53 3.92 0.64 -9.97
C ALA A 53 3.41 0.04 -8.65
N GLN A 54 2.16 -0.46 -8.61
CA GLN A 54 1.59 -1.08 -7.42
C GLN A 54 2.33 -2.36 -7.02
N ARG A 55 2.68 -3.22 -7.98
CA ARG A 55 3.47 -4.44 -7.70
C ARG A 55 4.86 -4.09 -7.18
N ALA A 56 5.53 -3.12 -7.80
CA ALA A 56 6.83 -2.65 -7.35
C ALA A 56 6.76 -2.04 -5.93
N TRP A 57 5.69 -1.29 -5.64
CA TRP A 57 5.45 -0.72 -4.33
C TRP A 57 5.26 -1.79 -3.24
N ILE A 58 4.58 -2.90 -3.52
CA ILE A 58 4.45 -4.01 -2.55
C ILE A 58 5.84 -4.57 -2.19
N THR A 59 6.67 -4.85 -3.20
CA THR A 59 8.04 -5.33 -2.99
C THR A 59 8.87 -4.33 -2.19
N PHE A 60 8.74 -3.03 -2.48
CA PHE A 60 9.38 -1.97 -1.72
C PHE A 60 8.92 -1.95 -0.26
N ARG A 61 7.60 -1.91 -0.01
CA ARG A 61 7.01 -1.88 1.34
C ARG A 61 7.52 -3.04 2.19
N ASP A 62 7.48 -4.25 1.64
CA ASP A 62 7.85 -5.44 2.40
C ASP A 62 9.36 -5.46 2.71
N ALA A 63 10.20 -4.97 1.79
CA ALA A 63 11.64 -4.85 2.01
C ALA A 63 12.00 -3.74 3.03
N GLU A 64 11.38 -2.57 2.90
CA GLU A 64 11.56 -1.42 3.79
C GLU A 64 11.12 -1.78 5.21
N CYS A 65 9.91 -2.31 5.38
CA CYS A 65 9.40 -2.65 6.71
C CYS A 65 10.15 -3.81 7.36
N LYS A 66 10.70 -4.73 6.57
CA LYS A 66 11.65 -5.71 7.10
C LYS A 66 12.90 -5.02 7.64
N ALA A 67 13.46 -4.04 6.93
CA ALA A 67 14.62 -3.27 7.38
C ALA A 67 14.32 -2.47 8.66
N GLU A 68 13.16 -1.82 8.74
CA GLU A 68 12.72 -1.11 9.95
C GLU A 68 12.58 -2.00 11.19
N GLY A 69 12.29 -3.30 11.00
CA GLY A 69 12.26 -4.28 12.08
C GLY A 69 13.63 -4.66 12.65
N TYR A 70 14.74 -4.33 11.98
CA TYR A 70 16.08 -4.80 12.37
C TYR A 70 16.53 -4.43 13.79
N PRO A 71 16.20 -3.24 14.35
CA PRO A 71 16.56 -2.91 15.72
C PRO A 71 16.06 -3.91 16.77
N MET A 72 15.00 -4.68 16.45
CA MET A 72 14.42 -5.70 17.32
C MET A 72 14.54 -7.11 16.76
N ARG A 73 15.36 -7.34 15.72
CA ARG A 73 15.44 -8.61 14.97
C ARG A 73 15.64 -9.81 15.90
N GLY A 74 14.75 -10.80 15.79
CA GLY A 74 14.76 -12.01 16.61
C GLY A 74 14.17 -11.84 18.02
N GLY A 75 13.78 -10.62 18.40
CA GLY A 75 13.07 -10.31 19.63
C GLY A 75 11.55 -10.33 19.47
N SER A 76 10.83 -10.37 20.59
CA SER A 76 9.36 -10.42 20.60
C SER A 76 8.69 -9.15 20.07
N ALA A 77 9.41 -8.03 20.00
CA ALA A 77 8.92 -6.73 19.51
C ALA A 77 9.20 -6.48 18.01
N GLU A 78 9.92 -7.35 17.31
CA GLU A 78 10.14 -7.19 15.86
C GLU A 78 8.83 -7.09 15.06
N PRO A 79 7.82 -7.97 15.26
CA PRO A 79 6.58 -7.89 14.48
C PRO A 79 5.85 -6.57 14.67
N LEU A 80 5.88 -5.98 15.87
CA LEU A 80 5.29 -4.67 16.15
C LEU A 80 5.87 -3.59 15.23
N LEU A 81 7.20 -3.56 15.06
CA LEU A 81 7.86 -2.57 14.18
C LEU A 81 7.52 -2.83 12.71
N VAL A 82 7.63 -4.09 12.27
CA VAL A 82 7.36 -4.48 10.87
C VAL A 82 5.94 -4.12 10.46
N TYR A 83 4.93 -4.56 11.24
CA TYR A 83 3.54 -4.30 10.90
C TYR A 83 3.13 -2.83 11.09
N GLY A 84 3.74 -2.13 12.05
CA GLY A 84 3.58 -0.68 12.19
C GLY A 84 4.03 0.08 10.94
N CYS A 85 5.21 -0.24 10.41
CA CYS A 85 5.69 0.30 9.13
C CYS A 85 4.73 -0.06 7.98
N MET A 86 4.29 -1.32 7.90
CA MET A 86 3.41 -1.76 6.81
C MET A 86 2.08 -0.99 6.82
N ALA A 87 1.50 -0.76 8.00
CA ALA A 87 0.30 0.05 8.15
C ALA A 87 0.53 1.51 7.69
N ALA A 88 1.61 2.14 8.13
CA ALA A 88 1.94 3.52 7.77
C ALA A 88 2.10 3.71 6.24
N LEU A 89 2.95 2.90 5.61
CA LEU A 89 3.17 2.97 4.16
C LEU A 89 1.90 2.65 3.37
N THR A 90 1.06 1.74 3.87
CA THR A 90 -0.21 1.38 3.20
C THR A 90 -1.22 2.53 3.24
N ARG A 91 -1.28 3.31 4.32
CA ARG A 91 -2.10 4.54 4.39
C ARG A 91 -1.60 5.61 3.43
N GLU A 92 -0.29 5.87 3.40
CA GLU A 92 0.31 6.83 2.46
C GLU A 92 0.02 6.43 1.00
N ARG A 93 0.12 5.13 0.71
CA ARG A 93 -0.21 4.63 -0.62
C ARG A 93 -1.68 4.82 -0.96
N THR A 94 -2.57 4.61 0.00
CA THR A 94 -4.01 4.87 -0.17
C THR A 94 -4.28 6.33 -0.56
N GLU A 95 -3.65 7.28 0.13
CA GLU A 95 -3.75 8.72 -0.20
C GLU A 95 -3.18 9.02 -1.58
N THR A 96 -2.05 8.40 -1.94
CA THR A 96 -1.45 8.55 -3.27
C THR A 96 -2.38 8.03 -4.38
N LEU A 97 -3.00 6.86 -4.18
CA LEU A 97 -3.96 6.31 -5.13
C LEU A 97 -5.23 7.17 -5.25
N ALA A 98 -5.72 7.71 -4.14
CA ALA A 98 -6.85 8.64 -4.13
C ALA A 98 -6.53 9.92 -4.92
N ARG A 99 -5.37 10.54 -4.68
CA ARG A 99 -4.93 11.72 -5.46
C ARG A 99 -4.80 11.44 -6.96
N ILE A 100 -4.30 10.25 -7.33
CA ILE A 100 -4.25 9.84 -8.75
C ILE A 100 -5.67 9.73 -9.31
N ALA A 101 -6.61 9.13 -8.58
CA ALA A 101 -8.00 9.03 -9.01
C ALA A 101 -8.66 10.40 -9.20
N ASP A 102 -8.39 11.35 -8.30
CA ASP A 102 -8.97 12.70 -8.32
C ASP A 102 -8.32 13.64 -9.36
N SER A 103 -7.25 13.18 -10.04
CA SER A 103 -6.57 13.95 -11.08
C SER A 103 -7.21 13.82 -12.47
N PHE A 104 -8.24 12.98 -12.60
CA PHE A 104 -8.98 12.71 -13.84
C PHE A 104 -10.46 12.99 -13.64
#